data_AF-A0A6I0SKL1-F1
#
_entry.id   AF-A0A6I0SKL1-F1
#
_cell.length_a   1.000
_cell.length_b   1.000
_cell.length_c   1.000
_cell.angle_alpha   90.00
_cell.angle_beta   90.00
_cell.angle_gamma   90.00
#
_symmetry.space_group_name_H-M   'P 1'
#
loop_
_entity.id
_entity.type
_entity.pdbx_description
1 polymer ?
#
loop_
_entity_poly.entity_id
_entity_poly.type
_entity_poly.pdbx_seq_one_letter_code
_entity_poly.pdbx_strand_id
1 'polypeptide(L)'
;MELLKKLYKIYSPSGKEWTMTKFIWDYVKRIPGVKLEIDKIGNLYITKGDAESYPCIVAHLDQVQRLHSKDFTAIETEEIIFGYSSRNKRQEGLGADDKNGIWIALKCLEKYKILKLAFFVSEEKGCVGSENAVIDFFANCRFVIEPDRKGCQDIITEINWTSLCSPDFLKATGHEKFGYKETDGMMTDILALKEKGLGISCVNLSCGYYEPHTDHEVTVKEDLMGCLRLVEHIIGNCTETYPHQPEIQGRREGIYDEFDEAADEIFALLDQEDIWNVEDLYYMYHSVFPDLNMEDYQRIYTEYYNLYPMEEHEDEKILS
;
A
#
# COMPACT_ATOMS: atom_id res chain seq x y z
N MET A 1 -8.95 10.71 15.54
CA MET A 1 -8.40 9.35 15.56
C MET A 1 -9.41 8.23 15.87
N GLU A 2 -10.65 8.51 16.29
CA GLU A 2 -11.62 7.45 16.64
C GLU A 2 -11.95 6.45 15.52
N LEU A 3 -12.07 6.90 14.26
CA LEU A 3 -12.26 5.99 13.12
C LEU A 3 -11.03 5.10 12.91
N LEU A 4 -9.83 5.69 12.96
CA LEU A 4 -8.56 5.00 12.76
C LEU A 4 -8.39 3.84 13.75
N LYS A 5 -8.64 4.10 15.04
CA LYS A 5 -8.60 3.06 16.09
C LYS A 5 -9.63 1.96 15.91
N LYS A 6 -10.76 2.23 15.26
CA LYS A 6 -11.73 1.18 14.90
C LYS A 6 -11.22 0.33 13.76
N LEU A 7 -10.57 0.95 12.77
CA LEU A 7 -9.90 0.23 11.69
C LEU A 7 -8.84 -0.70 12.27
N TYR A 8 -7.91 -0.21 13.09
CA TYR A 8 -6.84 -1.03 13.69
C TYR A 8 -7.35 -2.25 14.47
N LYS A 9 -8.52 -2.15 15.09
CA LYS A 9 -9.15 -3.28 15.82
C LYS A 9 -9.72 -4.36 14.92
N ILE A 10 -9.83 -4.11 13.62
CA ILE A 10 -10.34 -5.09 12.67
C ILE A 10 -9.14 -5.87 12.15
N TYR A 11 -9.10 -7.15 12.51
CA TYR A 11 -8.14 -8.08 11.94
C TYR A 11 -8.61 -8.56 10.56
N SER A 12 -7.79 -8.29 9.53
CA SER A 12 -8.11 -8.58 8.13
C SER A 12 -6.94 -9.18 7.37
N PRO A 13 -6.46 -10.40 7.68
CA PRO A 13 -5.36 -11.00 6.93
C PRO A 13 -5.78 -11.34 5.48
N SER A 14 -4.80 -11.43 4.58
CA SER A 14 -5.04 -11.66 3.14
C SER A 14 -5.85 -12.93 2.86
N GLY A 15 -6.93 -12.79 2.12
CA GLY A 15 -7.96 -13.80 1.83
C GLY A 15 -9.08 -13.88 2.88
N LYS A 16 -9.08 -13.03 3.91
CA LYS A 16 -10.10 -12.95 4.98
C LYS A 16 -10.52 -11.50 5.28
N GLU A 17 -10.47 -10.62 4.30
CA GLU A 17 -10.70 -9.18 4.37
C GLU A 17 -12.17 -8.80 4.62
N TRP A 18 -13.10 -9.76 4.49
CA TRP A 18 -14.54 -9.52 4.58
C TRP A 18 -14.99 -8.70 5.80
N THR A 19 -14.34 -8.88 6.95
CA THR A 19 -14.67 -8.08 8.16
C THR A 19 -14.37 -6.60 7.95
N MET A 20 -13.24 -6.28 7.33
CA MET A 20 -12.86 -4.91 6.94
C MET A 20 -13.79 -4.37 5.86
N THR A 21 -14.02 -5.14 4.80
CA THR A 21 -14.95 -4.77 3.71
C THR A 21 -16.33 -4.44 4.26
N LYS A 22 -16.86 -5.28 5.16
CA LYS A 22 -18.17 -5.07 5.77
C LYS A 22 -18.20 -3.82 6.65
N PHE A 23 -17.14 -3.57 7.42
CA PHE A 23 -17.04 -2.35 8.23
C PHE A 23 -17.08 -1.10 7.35
N ILE A 24 -16.27 -1.06 6.30
CA ILE A 24 -16.22 0.06 5.34
C ILE A 24 -17.59 0.24 4.67
N TRP A 25 -18.19 -0.85 4.20
CA TRP A 25 -19.51 -0.84 3.59
C TRP A 25 -20.59 -0.25 4.51
N ASP A 26 -20.63 -0.69 5.77
CA ASP A 26 -21.58 -0.18 6.77
C ASP A 26 -21.29 1.27 7.18
N TYR A 27 -20.03 1.71 7.08
CA TYR A 27 -19.60 3.08 7.32
C TYR A 27 -20.09 4.01 6.21
N VAL A 28 -19.73 3.71 4.96
CA VAL A 28 -19.95 4.58 3.80
C VAL A 28 -21.40 4.62 3.33
N LYS A 29 -22.20 3.57 3.60
CA LYS A 29 -23.65 3.60 3.33
C LYS A 29 -24.42 4.71 4.05
N ARG A 30 -23.84 5.25 5.12
CA ARG A 30 -24.43 6.38 5.88
C ARG A 30 -24.13 7.73 5.23
N ILE A 31 -23.21 7.77 4.27
CA ILE A 31 -22.81 8.97 3.55
C ILE A 31 -23.75 9.13 2.34
N PRO A 32 -24.48 10.24 2.21
CA PRO A 32 -25.37 10.47 1.07
C PRO A 32 -24.62 10.50 -0.26
N GLY A 33 -25.27 9.97 -1.31
CA GLY A 33 -24.75 10.03 -2.68
C GLY A 33 -23.65 9.03 -2.99
N VAL A 34 -23.48 8.00 -2.17
CA VAL A 34 -22.51 6.92 -2.38
C VAL A 34 -23.15 5.73 -3.11
N LYS A 35 -22.49 5.26 -4.17
CA LYS A 35 -22.72 3.98 -4.85
C LYS A 35 -21.58 3.02 -4.48
N LEU A 36 -21.93 1.79 -4.14
CA LEU A 36 -21.01 0.72 -3.73
C LEU A 36 -21.13 -0.47 -4.67
N GLU A 37 -19.99 -1.00 -5.10
CA GLU A 37 -19.89 -2.17 -5.96
C GLU A 37 -18.76 -3.07 -5.42
N ILE A 38 -18.96 -4.38 -5.44
CA ILE A 38 -17.92 -5.37 -5.12
C ILE A 38 -17.79 -6.27 -6.34
N ASP A 39 -16.57 -6.52 -6.79
CA ASP A 39 -16.33 -7.42 -7.91
C ASP A 39 -16.33 -8.90 -7.47
N LYS A 40 -15.88 -9.79 -8.36
CA LYS A 40 -15.88 -11.23 -8.07
C LYS A 40 -14.77 -11.66 -7.11
N ILE A 41 -13.66 -10.92 -7.04
CA ILE A 41 -12.50 -11.29 -6.22
C ILE A 41 -12.61 -10.70 -4.81
N GLY A 42 -13.39 -9.62 -4.67
CA GLY A 42 -13.67 -8.99 -3.38
C GLY A 42 -13.27 -7.51 -3.32
N ASN A 43 -12.74 -6.94 -4.41
CA ASN A 43 -12.39 -5.53 -4.45
C ASN A 43 -13.64 -4.67 -4.25
N LEU A 44 -13.52 -3.61 -3.46
CA LEU A 44 -14.61 -2.72 -3.11
C LEU A 44 -14.45 -1.37 -3.84
N TYR A 45 -15.42 -1.06 -4.68
CA TYR A 45 -15.46 0.18 -5.45
C TYR A 45 -16.55 1.12 -4.90
N ILE A 46 -16.17 2.38 -4.70
CA ILE A 46 -17.04 3.40 -4.11
C ILE A 46 -17.03 4.63 -5.03
N THR A 47 -18.21 5.06 -5.48
CA THR A 47 -18.38 6.33 -6.20
C THR A 47 -19.29 7.24 -5.42
N LYS A 48 -18.81 8.44 -5.07
CA LYS A 48 -19.61 9.48 -4.42
C LYS A 48 -19.89 10.63 -5.37
N GLY A 49 -21.14 11.04 -5.47
CA GLY A 49 -21.57 12.16 -6.30
C GLY A 49 -21.84 11.78 -7.75
N ASP A 50 -22.19 12.79 -8.56
CA ASP A 50 -22.41 12.68 -10.01
C ASP A 50 -21.61 13.80 -10.68
N ALA A 51 -20.66 13.42 -11.53
CA ALA A 51 -19.66 14.29 -12.13
C ALA A 51 -19.09 13.66 -13.40
N GLU A 52 -18.58 14.50 -14.30
CA GLU A 52 -17.90 14.04 -15.52
C GLU A 52 -16.56 13.37 -15.21
N SER A 53 -15.82 13.87 -14.20
CA SER A 53 -14.54 13.32 -13.77
C SER A 53 -14.38 13.31 -12.24
N TYR A 54 -13.51 12.42 -11.75
CA TYR A 54 -13.34 12.15 -10.31
C TYR A 54 -11.86 12.16 -9.90
N PRO A 55 -11.50 12.71 -8.72
CA PRO A 55 -10.32 12.25 -8.02
C PRO A 55 -10.54 10.80 -7.54
N CYS A 56 -9.47 10.01 -7.48
CA CYS A 56 -9.52 8.65 -6.97
C CYS A 56 -8.44 8.42 -5.90
N ILE A 57 -8.82 7.74 -4.83
CA ILE A 57 -7.88 7.19 -3.84
C ILE A 57 -7.99 5.67 -3.86
N VAL A 58 -6.86 4.98 -3.79
CA VAL A 58 -6.80 3.53 -3.62
C VAL A 58 -6.05 3.17 -2.33
N ALA A 59 -6.32 1.96 -1.82
CA ALA A 59 -5.73 1.41 -0.61
C ALA A 59 -6.01 -0.10 -0.57
N HIS A 60 -5.19 -0.90 0.10
CA HIS A 60 -5.47 -2.32 0.27
C HIS A 60 -6.23 -2.60 1.57
N LEU A 61 -6.91 -3.75 1.63
CA LEU A 61 -7.79 -4.14 2.74
C LEU A 61 -7.14 -5.10 3.72
N ASP A 62 -6.12 -5.81 3.26
CA ASP A 62 -5.48 -6.84 4.03
C ASP A 62 -4.40 -6.31 4.96
N GLN A 63 -3.72 -7.23 5.62
CA GLN A 63 -2.57 -6.96 6.46
C GLN A 63 -1.74 -8.23 6.56
N VAL A 64 -0.41 -8.09 6.58
CA VAL A 64 0.48 -9.25 6.70
C VAL A 64 0.45 -9.93 8.07
N GLN A 65 0.13 -9.19 9.15
CA GLN A 65 0.39 -9.71 10.50
C GLN A 65 -0.48 -10.92 10.84
N ARG A 66 0.15 -11.95 11.41
CA ARG A 66 -0.51 -13.23 11.75
C ARG A 66 -1.00 -13.27 13.19
N LEU A 67 -0.42 -12.44 14.05
CA LEU A 67 -0.75 -12.37 15.47
C LEU A 67 -1.79 -11.27 15.70
N HIS A 68 -2.95 -11.67 16.23
CA HIS A 68 -3.96 -10.73 16.68
C HIS A 68 -4.74 -11.32 17.85
N SER A 69 -4.48 -10.81 19.05
CA SER A 69 -5.12 -11.28 20.26
C SER A 69 -6.56 -10.78 20.36
N LYS A 70 -7.42 -11.55 21.04
CA LYS A 70 -8.81 -11.15 21.28
C LYS A 70 -8.95 -9.87 22.11
N ASP A 71 -7.94 -9.55 22.90
CA ASP A 71 -7.85 -8.33 23.71
C ASP A 71 -6.98 -7.25 23.07
N PHE A 72 -6.65 -7.39 21.78
CA PHE A 72 -5.92 -6.38 21.03
C PHE A 72 -6.56 -5.01 21.20
N THR A 73 -5.72 -4.00 21.46
CA THR A 73 -6.12 -2.62 21.48
C THR A 73 -5.08 -1.73 20.83
N ALA A 74 -5.55 -0.77 20.05
CA ALA A 74 -4.73 0.37 19.63
C ALA A 74 -4.56 1.33 20.81
N ILE A 75 -3.34 1.43 21.33
CA ILE A 75 -2.96 2.39 22.37
C ILE A 75 -2.54 3.68 21.68
N GLU A 76 -3.14 4.79 22.09
CA GLU A 76 -2.86 6.12 21.56
C GLU A 76 -2.10 6.93 22.61
N THR A 77 -0.90 7.39 22.26
CA THR A 77 -0.12 8.36 23.05
C THR A 77 -0.33 9.76 22.48
N GLU A 78 0.44 10.75 22.96
CA GLU A 78 0.43 12.10 22.40
C GLU A 78 0.90 12.13 20.94
N GLU A 79 1.86 11.29 20.57
CA GLU A 79 2.53 11.34 19.27
C GLU A 79 2.18 10.15 18.36
N ILE A 80 2.08 8.95 18.95
CA ILE A 80 1.99 7.69 18.19
C ILE A 80 0.77 6.85 18.57
N ILE A 81 0.43 5.90 17.71
CA ILE A 81 -0.50 4.81 17.98
C ILE A 81 0.23 3.49 17.72
N PHE A 82 0.06 2.51 18.61
CA PHE A 82 0.63 1.16 18.47
C PHE A 82 -0.34 0.10 18.98
N GLY A 83 -0.19 -1.14 18.51
CA GLY A 83 -1.03 -2.27 18.92
C GLY A 83 -0.52 -2.97 20.17
N TYR A 84 -1.40 -3.38 21.08
CA TYR A 84 -0.99 -4.04 22.33
C TYR A 84 -2.01 -5.07 22.81
N SER A 85 -1.53 -6.20 23.34
CA SER A 85 -2.32 -7.16 24.11
C SER A 85 -1.95 -7.07 25.59
N SER A 86 -2.91 -6.63 26.42
CA SER A 86 -2.68 -6.49 27.86
C SER A 86 -2.54 -7.83 28.57
N ARG A 87 -3.29 -8.84 28.12
CA ARG A 87 -3.24 -10.20 28.67
C ARG A 87 -1.91 -10.87 28.35
N ASN A 88 -1.40 -10.70 27.13
CA ASN A 88 -0.14 -11.31 26.71
C ASN A 88 1.08 -10.43 27.00
N LYS A 89 0.86 -9.18 27.45
CA LYS A 89 1.88 -8.21 27.85
C LYS A 89 2.91 -7.91 26.75
N ARG A 90 2.45 -7.80 25.50
CA ARG A 90 3.32 -7.56 24.35
C ARG A 90 2.66 -6.63 23.34
N GLN A 91 3.50 -5.97 22.54
CA GLN A 91 3.06 -5.30 21.32
C GLN A 91 2.57 -6.34 20.31
N GLU A 92 1.61 -5.96 19.49
CA GLU A 92 1.14 -6.75 18.36
C GLU A 92 0.97 -5.80 17.18
N GLY A 93 1.22 -6.28 15.97
CA GLY A 93 1.15 -5.45 14.77
C GLY A 93 -0.16 -4.68 14.65
N LEU A 94 -0.05 -3.40 14.30
CA LEU A 94 -1.17 -2.47 14.22
C LEU A 94 -2.03 -2.75 12.96
N GLY A 95 -1.40 -3.32 11.93
CA GLY A 95 -1.80 -3.32 10.54
C GLY A 95 -2.04 -1.90 10.07
N ALA A 96 -1.08 -1.01 10.28
CA ALA A 96 -1.12 0.38 9.83
C ALA A 96 -0.91 0.48 8.31
N ASP A 97 -0.09 -0.40 7.78
CA ASP A 97 -0.11 -0.87 6.40
C ASP A 97 -1.33 -1.80 6.18
N ASP A 98 -2.39 -1.43 5.43
CA ASP A 98 -2.72 -0.10 4.88
C ASP A 98 -3.99 0.52 5.52
N LYS A 99 -4.19 0.29 6.82
CA LYS A 99 -5.30 0.95 7.52
C LYS A 99 -5.14 2.47 7.61
N ASN A 100 -3.93 2.99 7.45
CA ASN A 100 -3.67 4.42 7.31
C ASN A 100 -4.24 4.97 5.99
N GLY A 101 -3.97 4.32 4.85
CA GLY A 101 -4.54 4.67 3.55
C GLY A 101 -6.05 4.54 3.53
N ILE A 102 -6.62 3.46 4.09
CA ILE A 102 -8.08 3.32 4.28
C ILE A 102 -8.64 4.51 5.06
N TRP A 103 -7.97 4.92 6.15
CA TRP A 103 -8.44 6.03 6.96
C TRP A 103 -8.43 7.36 6.19
N ILE A 104 -7.35 7.65 5.46
CA ILE A 104 -7.24 8.83 4.60
C ILE A 104 -8.35 8.83 3.54
N ALA A 105 -8.54 7.71 2.85
CA ALA A 105 -9.58 7.52 1.85
C ALA A 105 -10.98 7.84 2.41
N LEU A 106 -11.31 7.31 3.59
CA LEU A 106 -12.58 7.56 4.26
C LEU A 106 -12.73 9.01 4.73
N LYS A 107 -11.65 9.66 5.19
CA LYS A 107 -11.66 11.08 5.56
C LYS A 107 -11.97 11.97 4.36
N CYS A 108 -11.32 11.71 3.23
CA CYS A 108 -11.61 12.42 1.99
C CYS A 108 -13.04 12.16 1.50
N LEU A 109 -13.54 10.93 1.62
CA LEU A 109 -14.93 10.60 1.25
C LEU A 109 -15.96 11.36 2.07
N GLU A 110 -15.69 11.62 3.35
CA GLU A 110 -16.55 12.47 4.18
C GLU A 110 -16.54 13.92 3.71
N LYS A 111 -15.35 14.44 3.36
CA LYS A 111 -15.12 15.85 3.03
C LYS A 111 -15.61 16.26 1.65
N TYR A 112 -15.32 15.48 0.61
CA TYR A 112 -15.56 15.88 -0.78
C TYR A 112 -16.91 15.42 -1.28
N LYS A 113 -17.55 16.22 -2.14
CA LYS A 113 -18.86 15.87 -2.75
C LYS A 113 -18.73 14.85 -3.87
N ILE A 114 -17.57 14.82 -4.52
CA ILE A 114 -17.24 13.99 -5.70
C ILE A 114 -15.91 13.31 -5.39
N LEU A 115 -15.90 11.99 -5.29
CA LEU A 115 -14.70 11.18 -5.04
C LEU A 115 -14.96 9.73 -5.43
N LYS A 116 -13.96 9.07 -5.99
CA LYS A 116 -13.92 7.60 -6.14
C LYS A 116 -12.93 6.99 -5.17
N LEU A 117 -13.29 5.84 -4.61
CA LEU A 117 -12.36 4.99 -3.86
C LEU A 117 -12.37 3.60 -4.48
N ALA A 118 -11.21 2.95 -4.56
CA ALA A 118 -11.12 1.52 -4.78
C ALA A 118 -10.29 0.90 -3.66
N PHE A 119 -10.80 -0.18 -3.06
CA PHE A 119 -10.08 -0.95 -2.06
C PHE A 119 -9.81 -2.34 -2.56
N PHE A 120 -8.55 -2.77 -2.53
CA PHE A 120 -8.10 -4.03 -3.10
C PHE A 120 -7.93 -5.11 -2.02
N VAL A 121 -8.13 -6.36 -2.39
CA VAL A 121 -7.91 -7.51 -1.51
C VAL A 121 -6.56 -8.17 -1.82
N SER A 122 -5.91 -8.69 -0.78
CA SER A 122 -4.72 -9.54 -0.91
C SER A 122 -3.56 -8.87 -1.67
N GLU A 123 -3.28 -7.61 -1.36
CA GLU A 123 -2.11 -6.87 -1.86
C GLU A 123 -0.82 -7.51 -1.34
N GLU A 124 -0.79 -7.87 -0.05
CA GLU A 124 0.36 -8.45 0.68
C GLU A 124 0.73 -9.87 0.19
N LYS A 125 0.03 -10.37 -0.83
CA LYS A 125 0.26 -11.65 -1.52
C LYS A 125 0.60 -11.47 -2.99
N GLY A 126 1.06 -10.28 -3.39
CA GLY A 126 1.39 -9.92 -4.76
C GLY A 126 0.23 -9.26 -5.49
N CYS A 127 -0.35 -8.19 -4.92
CA CYS A 127 -1.29 -7.29 -5.65
C CYS A 127 -2.51 -7.99 -6.27
N VAL A 128 -2.98 -9.11 -5.70
CA VAL A 128 -4.01 -9.99 -6.32
C VAL A 128 -5.28 -9.22 -6.67
N GLY A 129 -5.70 -8.29 -5.80
CA GLY A 129 -6.85 -7.44 -6.00
C GLY A 129 -6.68 -6.49 -7.18
N SER A 130 -5.61 -5.70 -7.21
CA SER A 130 -5.35 -4.70 -8.26
C SER A 130 -5.04 -5.33 -9.62
N GLU A 131 -4.34 -6.46 -9.67
CA GLU A 131 -4.15 -7.28 -10.88
C GLU A 131 -5.50 -7.71 -11.48
N ASN A 132 -6.53 -7.88 -10.65
CA ASN A 132 -7.90 -8.24 -11.05
C ASN A 132 -8.86 -7.05 -11.12
N ALA A 133 -8.36 -5.82 -10.98
CA ALA A 133 -9.17 -4.61 -10.95
C ALA A 133 -10.02 -4.38 -12.23
N VAL A 134 -11.21 -3.81 -12.04
CA VAL A 134 -12.06 -3.35 -13.15
C VAL A 134 -11.55 -2.00 -13.67
N ILE A 135 -10.68 -2.01 -14.68
CA ILE A 135 -10.03 -0.78 -15.19
C ILE A 135 -11.02 0.30 -15.65
N ASP A 136 -12.18 -0.09 -16.20
CA ASP A 136 -13.24 0.84 -16.60
C ASP A 136 -13.76 1.70 -15.43
N PHE A 137 -13.59 1.27 -14.18
CA PHE A 137 -13.89 2.08 -13.01
C PHE A 137 -13.07 3.40 -13.00
N PHE A 138 -11.85 3.38 -13.53
CA PHE A 138 -10.94 4.51 -13.54
C PHE A 138 -11.03 5.37 -14.81
N ALA A 139 -11.87 5.00 -15.78
CA ALA A 139 -11.93 5.64 -17.10
C ALA A 139 -12.23 7.16 -17.05
N ASN A 140 -12.95 7.61 -16.01
CA ASN A 140 -13.22 9.03 -15.78
C ASN A 140 -12.56 9.56 -14.51
N CYS A 141 -11.48 8.93 -14.05
CA CYS A 141 -10.65 9.48 -12.99
C CYS A 141 -9.65 10.48 -13.58
N ARG A 142 -9.35 11.53 -12.81
CA ARG A 142 -8.38 12.56 -13.17
C ARG A 142 -6.95 12.12 -12.90
N PHE A 143 -6.79 11.36 -11.83
CA PHE A 143 -5.56 10.77 -11.31
C PHE A 143 -5.93 9.74 -10.24
N VAL A 144 -4.96 8.95 -9.80
CA VAL A 144 -5.08 8.02 -8.66
C VAL A 144 -4.03 8.37 -7.60
N ILE A 145 -4.41 8.34 -6.32
CA ILE A 145 -3.49 8.47 -5.19
C ILE A 145 -3.58 7.20 -4.36
N GLU A 146 -2.45 6.63 -4.01
CA GLU A 146 -2.32 5.53 -3.07
C GLU A 146 -1.57 6.07 -1.84
N PRO A 147 -2.18 6.13 -0.65
CA PRO A 147 -1.46 6.48 0.56
C PRO A 147 -1.01 5.19 1.26
N ASP A 148 0.00 4.52 0.71
CA ASP A 148 0.44 3.18 1.11
C ASP A 148 1.97 3.03 1.04
N ARG A 149 2.66 3.96 1.71
CA ARG A 149 4.11 3.93 1.82
C ARG A 149 4.52 4.20 3.26
N LYS A 150 5.52 3.47 3.74
CA LYS A 150 6.09 3.68 5.06
C LYS A 150 6.73 5.06 5.20
N GLY A 151 6.83 5.54 6.42
CA GLY A 151 7.52 6.78 6.75
C GLY A 151 6.72 8.04 6.47
N CYS A 152 7.43 9.11 6.11
CA CYS A 152 6.85 10.42 5.86
C CYS A 152 7.60 11.15 4.74
N GLN A 153 6.88 12.02 4.04
CA GLN A 153 7.41 12.91 3.01
C GLN A 153 8.01 12.21 1.77
N ASP A 154 7.61 10.98 1.47
CA ASP A 154 7.93 10.33 0.20
C ASP A 154 6.73 10.41 -0.76
N ILE A 155 7.00 10.78 -2.02
CA ILE A 155 6.08 10.62 -3.14
C ILE A 155 6.72 9.70 -4.16
N ILE A 156 6.09 8.57 -4.42
CA ILE A 156 6.56 7.58 -5.37
C ILE A 156 6.03 7.94 -6.75
N THR A 157 6.94 8.21 -7.67
CA THR A 157 6.67 8.63 -9.06
C THR A 157 7.18 7.63 -10.09
N GLU A 158 8.00 6.67 -9.66
CA GLU A 158 8.58 5.60 -10.47
C GLU A 158 8.72 4.33 -9.60
N ILE A 159 8.40 3.17 -10.19
CA ILE A 159 8.64 1.84 -9.63
C ILE A 159 9.21 0.99 -10.76
N ASN A 160 10.33 0.30 -10.55
CA ASN A 160 10.96 -0.58 -11.54
C ASN A 160 11.12 0.06 -12.92
N TRP A 161 11.66 1.29 -12.99
CA TRP A 161 11.79 2.09 -14.23
C TRP A 161 10.48 2.42 -14.94
N THR A 162 9.34 2.07 -14.33
CA THR A 162 8.00 2.37 -14.84
C THR A 162 7.54 3.68 -14.22
N SER A 163 7.56 4.73 -15.04
CA SER A 163 7.02 6.02 -14.64
C SER A 163 5.52 5.91 -14.32
N LEU A 164 5.09 6.49 -13.19
CA LEU A 164 3.71 6.41 -12.72
C LEU A 164 2.88 7.64 -13.13
N CYS A 165 3.54 8.78 -13.30
CA CYS A 165 2.85 10.05 -13.53
C CYS A 165 3.54 10.96 -14.53
N SER A 166 2.73 11.78 -15.20
CA SER A 166 3.23 12.84 -16.07
C SER A 166 3.90 13.98 -15.27
N PRO A 167 4.91 14.67 -15.85
CA PRO A 167 5.53 15.84 -15.22
C PRO A 167 4.53 16.96 -14.88
N ASP A 168 3.47 17.11 -15.68
CA ASP A 168 2.41 18.08 -15.43
C ASP A 168 1.59 17.74 -14.18
N PHE A 169 1.31 16.46 -13.94
CA PHE A 169 0.65 16.02 -12.71
C PHE A 169 1.54 16.24 -11.51
N LEU A 170 2.79 15.79 -11.60
CA LEU A 170 3.77 15.93 -10.53
C LEU A 170 3.92 17.39 -10.10
N LYS A 171 4.04 18.30 -11.07
CA LYS A 171 4.05 19.75 -10.81
C LYS A 171 2.75 20.26 -10.19
N ALA A 172 1.60 19.78 -10.66
CA ALA A 172 0.29 20.19 -10.15
C ALA A 172 0.03 19.73 -8.70
N THR A 173 0.65 18.62 -8.27
CA THR A 173 0.51 18.13 -6.88
C THR A 173 1.00 19.13 -5.84
N GLY A 174 2.00 19.96 -6.18
CA GLY A 174 2.60 20.91 -5.25
C GLY A 174 3.28 20.26 -4.04
N HIS A 175 3.64 18.98 -4.14
CA HIS A 175 4.14 18.12 -3.05
C HIS A 175 5.35 18.73 -2.31
N GLU A 176 6.26 19.41 -2.99
CA GLU A 176 7.42 20.09 -2.38
C GLU A 176 7.02 21.09 -1.27
N LYS A 177 5.86 21.76 -1.40
CA LYS A 177 5.36 22.71 -0.38
C LYS A 177 4.92 22.02 0.91
N PHE A 178 4.70 20.70 0.84
CA PHE A 178 4.37 19.84 1.96
C PHE A 178 5.59 19.08 2.49
N GLY A 179 6.78 19.35 1.93
CA GLY A 179 8.04 18.69 2.29
C GLY A 179 8.27 17.35 1.60
N TYR A 180 7.34 16.90 0.75
CA TYR A 180 7.44 15.61 0.06
C TYR A 180 8.54 15.65 -1.00
N LYS A 181 9.19 14.51 -1.23
CA LYS A 181 10.26 14.32 -2.21
C LYS A 181 10.02 13.06 -3.03
N GLU A 182 10.37 13.14 -4.31
CA GLU A 182 10.37 12.01 -5.21
C GLU A 182 11.31 10.92 -4.70
N THR A 183 10.80 9.69 -4.64
CA THR A 183 11.53 8.51 -4.14
C THR A 183 11.11 7.32 -4.99
N ASP A 184 12.05 6.40 -5.23
CA ASP A 184 11.77 5.16 -5.93
C ASP A 184 10.96 4.22 -5.02
N GLY A 185 9.93 3.61 -5.58
CA GLY A 185 9.04 2.71 -4.86
C GLY A 185 9.38 1.24 -5.09
N MET A 186 8.65 0.39 -4.37
CA MET A 186 8.59 -1.05 -4.60
C MET A 186 7.22 -1.37 -5.20
N MET A 187 6.99 -2.64 -5.56
CA MET A 187 5.71 -3.14 -6.04
C MET A 187 4.55 -2.74 -5.10
N THR A 188 3.50 -2.13 -5.63
CA THR A 188 2.23 -1.79 -4.94
C THR A 188 1.04 -1.84 -5.90
N ASP A 189 -0.19 -1.67 -5.41
CA ASP A 189 -1.40 -1.77 -6.23
C ASP A 189 -1.40 -0.79 -7.43
N ILE A 190 -0.81 0.40 -7.32
CA ILE A 190 -0.75 1.34 -8.46
C ILE A 190 0.16 0.87 -9.60
N LEU A 191 1.21 0.07 -9.33
CA LEU A 191 2.01 -0.53 -10.39
C LEU A 191 1.20 -1.58 -11.14
N ALA A 192 0.51 -2.47 -10.42
CA ALA A 192 -0.38 -3.47 -11.03
C ALA A 192 -1.50 -2.80 -11.86
N LEU A 193 -2.05 -1.68 -11.38
CA LEU A 193 -3.01 -0.89 -12.16
C LEU A 193 -2.38 -0.32 -13.43
N LYS A 194 -1.14 0.18 -13.38
CA LYS A 194 -0.41 0.68 -14.56
C LYS A 194 -0.22 -0.40 -15.60
N GLU A 195 0.28 -1.57 -15.21
CA GLU A 195 0.50 -2.71 -16.09
C GLU A 195 -0.79 -3.21 -16.73
N LYS A 196 -1.90 -3.12 -15.99
CA LYS A 196 -3.24 -3.45 -16.50
C LYS A 196 -3.85 -2.39 -17.43
N GLY A 197 -3.18 -1.26 -17.61
CA GLY A 197 -3.56 -0.22 -18.58
C GLY A 197 -4.21 1.03 -17.98
N LEU A 198 -3.94 1.36 -16.71
CA LEU A 198 -4.32 2.64 -16.12
C LEU A 198 -3.66 3.81 -16.87
N GLY A 199 -4.44 4.47 -17.74
CA GLY A 199 -3.96 5.52 -18.63
C GLY A 199 -3.89 6.93 -18.06
N ILE A 200 -3.90 7.08 -16.74
CA ILE A 200 -3.84 8.36 -16.02
C ILE A 200 -2.72 8.31 -14.97
N SER A 201 -2.22 9.47 -14.58
CA SER A 201 -1.19 9.59 -13.55
C SER A 201 -1.63 8.99 -12.23
N CYS A 202 -0.71 8.27 -11.58
CA CYS A 202 -0.85 7.78 -10.22
C CYS A 202 0.42 8.07 -9.42
N VAL A 203 0.28 8.15 -8.09
CA VAL A 203 1.40 8.30 -7.14
C VAL A 203 1.10 7.52 -5.87
N ASN A 204 2.13 6.96 -5.25
CA ASN A 204 2.06 6.43 -3.89
C ASN A 204 2.66 7.47 -2.92
N LEU A 205 2.10 7.61 -1.72
CA LEU A 205 2.48 8.61 -0.73
C LEU A 205 2.76 7.95 0.60
N SER A 206 3.89 8.32 1.22
CA SER A 206 4.17 7.89 2.58
C SER A 206 3.03 8.34 3.52
N CYS A 207 2.47 7.44 4.33
CA CYS A 207 1.26 7.71 5.09
C CYS A 207 1.42 7.53 6.61
N GLY A 208 2.64 7.66 7.12
CA GLY A 208 2.92 7.86 8.54
C GLY A 208 2.94 6.60 9.39
N TYR A 209 3.05 5.41 8.78
CA TYR A 209 3.36 4.18 9.51
C TYR A 209 4.86 3.85 9.45
N TYR A 210 5.37 3.19 10.47
CA TYR A 210 6.78 2.84 10.65
C TYR A 210 6.89 1.41 11.16
N GLU A 211 8.04 0.78 10.90
CA GLU A 211 8.28 -0.64 11.20
C GLU A 211 7.18 -1.55 10.62
N PRO A 212 6.81 -1.37 9.33
CA PRO A 212 5.75 -2.17 8.71
C PRO A 212 6.08 -3.65 8.81
N HIS A 213 5.05 -4.48 8.71
CA HIS A 213 5.19 -5.93 8.67
C HIS A 213 5.81 -6.58 9.93
N THR A 214 6.09 -5.79 10.96
CA THR A 214 6.51 -6.25 12.28
C THR A 214 5.38 -6.18 13.31
N ASP A 215 5.58 -6.80 14.48
CA ASP A 215 4.73 -6.58 15.67
C ASP A 215 4.98 -5.21 16.32
N HIS A 216 6.02 -4.49 15.90
CA HIS A 216 6.41 -3.18 16.40
C HIS A 216 5.83 -2.02 15.59
N GLU A 217 5.02 -2.32 14.57
CA GLU A 217 4.40 -1.31 13.71
C GLU A 217 3.68 -0.22 14.50
N VAL A 218 3.98 1.03 14.16
CA VAL A 218 3.41 2.24 14.79
C VAL A 218 2.96 3.24 13.74
N THR A 219 1.97 4.06 14.12
CA THR A 219 1.56 5.22 13.33
C THR A 219 1.93 6.50 14.06
N VAL A 220 2.71 7.36 13.41
CA VAL A 220 3.01 8.72 13.89
C VAL A 220 1.90 9.65 13.41
N LYS A 221 1.19 10.27 14.36
CA LYS A 221 -0.04 11.01 14.06
C LYS A 221 0.21 12.25 13.22
N GLU A 222 1.32 12.97 13.44
CA GLU A 222 1.62 14.18 12.66
C GLU A 222 1.92 13.84 11.20
N ASP A 223 2.62 12.73 10.94
CA ASP A 223 2.97 12.30 9.58
C ASP A 223 1.74 11.80 8.82
N LEU A 224 0.87 11.02 9.47
CA LEU A 224 -0.43 10.64 8.92
C LEU A 224 -1.27 11.87 8.55
N MET A 225 -1.31 12.87 9.44
CA MET A 225 -2.01 14.13 9.19
C MET A 225 -1.32 14.94 8.06
N GLY A 226 0.01 14.87 7.94
CA GLY A 226 0.78 15.44 6.84
C GLY A 226 0.37 14.86 5.49
N CYS A 227 0.27 13.53 5.40
CA CYS A 227 -0.22 12.84 4.21
C CYS A 227 -1.66 13.26 3.87
N LEU A 228 -2.58 13.25 4.86
CA LEU A 228 -3.95 13.72 4.65
C LEU A 228 -4.00 15.16 4.08
N ARG A 229 -3.17 16.08 4.60
CA ARG A 229 -3.10 17.46 4.09
C ARG A 229 -2.65 17.53 2.63
N LEU A 230 -1.68 16.71 2.22
CA LEU A 230 -1.24 16.63 0.83
C LEU A 230 -2.32 16.02 -0.06
N VAL A 231 -2.94 14.91 0.33
CA VAL A 231 -4.04 14.28 -0.43
C VAL A 231 -5.19 15.26 -0.64
N GLU A 232 -5.59 15.97 0.41
CA GLU A 232 -6.63 17.00 0.32
C GLU A 232 -6.25 18.16 -0.62
N HIS A 233 -4.97 18.54 -0.65
CA HIS A 233 -4.45 19.55 -1.55
C HIS A 233 -4.51 19.09 -3.01
N ILE A 234 -4.02 17.87 -3.30
CA ILE A 234 -4.05 17.30 -4.66
C ILE A 234 -5.49 17.21 -5.15
N ILE A 235 -6.42 16.69 -4.33
CA ILE A 235 -7.85 16.60 -4.66
C ILE A 235 -8.46 17.97 -5.00
N GLY A 236 -8.11 18.99 -4.22
CA GLY A 236 -8.64 20.35 -4.37
C GLY A 236 -8.07 21.12 -5.56
N ASN A 237 -6.80 20.88 -5.91
CA ASN A 237 -6.07 21.71 -6.88
C ASN A 237 -5.85 21.06 -8.24
N CYS A 238 -5.79 19.72 -8.31
CA CYS A 238 -5.64 19.00 -9.58
C CYS A 238 -7.02 18.84 -10.21
N THR A 239 -7.47 19.85 -10.95
CA THR A 239 -8.83 19.88 -11.54
C THR A 239 -8.95 19.21 -12.89
N GLU A 240 -7.84 19.13 -13.62
CA GLU A 240 -7.77 18.54 -14.96
C GLU A 240 -7.65 17.02 -14.89
N THR A 241 -7.84 16.35 -16.03
CA THR A 241 -7.41 14.96 -16.19
C THR A 241 -5.92 14.95 -16.52
N TYR A 242 -5.16 14.05 -15.92
CA TYR A 242 -3.72 13.92 -16.14
C TYR A 242 -3.44 12.56 -16.79
N PRO A 243 -3.53 12.44 -18.13
CA PRO A 243 -3.18 11.21 -18.82
C PRO A 243 -1.71 10.86 -18.59
N HIS A 244 -1.45 9.57 -18.38
CA HIS A 244 -0.10 9.03 -18.34
C HIS A 244 -0.13 7.55 -18.72
N GLN A 245 0.61 7.21 -19.76
CA GLN A 245 0.89 5.84 -20.16
C GLN A 245 2.40 5.65 -20.01
N PRO A 246 2.86 4.70 -19.18
CA PRO A 246 4.29 4.41 -19.10
C PRO A 246 4.78 3.93 -20.47
N GLU A 247 6.00 4.32 -20.83
CA GLU A 247 6.74 3.59 -21.85
C GLU A 247 7.12 2.23 -21.26
N ILE A 248 6.19 1.28 -21.30
CA ILE A 248 6.51 -0.13 -21.05
C ILE A 248 7.43 -0.50 -22.19
N GLN A 249 8.74 -0.43 -21.96
CA GLN A 249 9.70 -1.04 -22.86
C GLN A 249 9.28 -2.51 -22.91
N GLY A 250 8.62 -2.92 -24.00
CA GLY A 250 8.24 -4.32 -24.17
C GLY A 250 9.47 -5.14 -23.87
N ARG A 251 9.36 -6.06 -22.89
CA ARG A 251 10.45 -6.89 -22.35
C ARG A 251 11.61 -6.90 -23.32
N ARG A 252 12.67 -6.12 -23.05
CA ARG A 252 13.82 -6.09 -23.96
C ARG A 252 14.34 -7.52 -24.02
N GLU A 253 14.11 -8.22 -25.13
CA GLU A 253 14.85 -9.43 -25.45
C GLU A 253 16.34 -9.07 -25.47
N GLY A 254 17.06 -9.42 -24.40
CA GLY A 254 18.48 -9.11 -24.19
C GLY A 254 18.69 -7.69 -23.69
N ILE A 255 19.20 -7.47 -22.48
CA ILE A 255 20.63 -7.65 -22.15
C ILE A 255 20.84 -7.82 -20.63
N TYR A 256 19.78 -7.81 -19.82
CA TYR A 256 19.84 -8.09 -18.38
C TYR A 256 19.14 -9.42 -18.08
N ASP A 257 19.76 -10.25 -17.24
CA ASP A 257 19.17 -11.51 -16.78
C ASP A 257 18.01 -11.15 -15.84
N GLU A 258 16.81 -11.68 -16.08
CA GLU A 258 15.63 -11.48 -15.21
C GLU A 258 15.95 -11.88 -13.76
N PHE A 259 16.90 -12.80 -13.60
CA PHE A 259 17.48 -13.16 -12.31
C PHE A 259 18.19 -12.00 -11.63
N ASP A 260 19.01 -11.23 -12.35
CA ASP A 260 19.78 -10.10 -11.79
C ASP A 260 18.84 -8.96 -11.36
N GLU A 261 17.82 -8.66 -12.17
CA GLU A 261 16.79 -7.66 -11.84
C GLU A 261 15.99 -8.07 -10.61
N ALA A 262 15.59 -9.34 -10.52
CA ALA A 262 14.92 -9.87 -9.34
C ALA A 262 15.82 -9.89 -8.10
N ALA A 263 17.12 -10.15 -8.27
CA ALA A 263 18.08 -10.16 -7.18
C ALA A 263 18.22 -8.76 -6.55
N ASP A 264 18.38 -7.73 -7.38
CA ASP A 264 18.49 -6.34 -6.90
C ASP A 264 17.24 -5.91 -6.10
N GLU A 265 16.04 -6.21 -6.61
CA GLU A 265 14.76 -5.91 -5.94
C GLU A 265 14.62 -6.64 -4.60
N ILE A 266 14.87 -7.94 -4.61
CA ILE A 266 14.75 -8.77 -3.41
C ILE A 266 15.79 -8.36 -2.36
N PHE A 267 17.00 -7.97 -2.78
CA PHE A 267 18.04 -7.50 -1.86
C PHE A 267 17.62 -6.16 -1.22
N ALA A 268 17.11 -5.22 -2.00
CA ALA A 268 16.61 -3.95 -1.49
C ALA A 268 15.43 -4.12 -0.51
N LEU A 269 14.60 -5.15 -0.71
CA LEU A 269 13.56 -5.53 0.23
C LEU A 269 14.13 -6.17 1.52
N LEU A 270 15.07 -7.10 1.39
CA LEU A 270 15.70 -7.79 2.54
C LEU A 270 16.53 -6.85 3.42
N ASP A 271 17.08 -5.78 2.85
CA ASP A 271 17.81 -4.72 3.57
C ASP A 271 16.94 -3.91 4.54
N GLN A 272 15.61 -4.08 4.52
CA GLN A 272 14.69 -3.31 5.37
C GLN A 272 14.52 -3.85 6.80
N GLU A 273 15.39 -4.78 7.25
CA GLU A 273 15.36 -5.46 8.57
C GLU A 273 14.06 -6.25 8.86
N ASP A 274 13.29 -6.57 7.83
CA ASP A 274 12.07 -7.36 7.92
C ASP A 274 12.34 -8.87 7.70
N ILE A 275 11.64 -9.74 8.44
CA ILE A 275 11.82 -11.21 8.33
C ILE A 275 10.99 -11.76 7.17
N TRP A 276 11.57 -11.76 5.98
CA TRP A 276 10.98 -12.39 4.79
C TRP A 276 11.42 -13.86 4.65
N ASN A 277 10.52 -14.73 4.21
CA ASN A 277 10.87 -16.07 3.75
C ASN A 277 10.75 -16.17 2.23
N VAL A 278 11.36 -17.20 1.65
CA VAL A 278 11.41 -17.38 0.19
C VAL A 278 10.02 -17.53 -0.44
N GLU A 279 9.06 -18.12 0.28
CA GLU A 279 7.70 -18.28 -0.24
C GLU A 279 7.03 -16.91 -0.38
N ASP A 280 7.19 -16.03 0.60
CA ASP A 280 6.67 -14.66 0.55
C ASP A 280 7.29 -13.87 -0.61
N LEU A 281 8.62 -13.96 -0.79
CA LEU A 281 9.33 -13.35 -1.93
C LEU A 281 8.83 -13.87 -3.28
N TYR A 282 8.67 -15.19 -3.40
CA TYR A 282 8.13 -15.81 -4.61
C TYR A 282 6.73 -15.29 -4.91
N TYR A 283 5.83 -15.24 -3.92
CA TYR A 283 4.47 -14.77 -4.16
C TYR A 283 4.38 -13.28 -4.52
N MET A 284 5.23 -12.43 -3.93
CA MET A 284 5.23 -10.99 -4.22
C MET A 284 5.75 -10.67 -5.62
N TYR A 285 6.82 -11.36 -6.04
CA TYR A 285 7.57 -10.96 -7.22
C TYR A 285 7.36 -11.89 -8.42
N HIS A 286 6.73 -13.06 -8.29
CA HIS A 286 6.56 -13.98 -9.42
C HIS A 286 5.64 -13.43 -10.51
N SER A 287 4.73 -12.51 -10.20
CA SER A 287 3.96 -11.82 -11.25
C SER A 287 4.82 -10.81 -12.04
N VAL A 288 5.84 -10.22 -11.39
CA VAL A 288 6.81 -9.29 -11.98
C VAL A 288 7.89 -10.05 -12.78
N PHE A 289 8.41 -11.14 -12.21
CA PHE A 289 9.45 -12.00 -12.79
C PHE A 289 8.92 -13.43 -13.02
N PRO A 290 7.97 -13.62 -13.96
CA PRO A 290 7.28 -14.90 -14.13
C PRO A 290 8.14 -15.98 -14.78
N ASP A 291 9.29 -15.63 -15.38
CA ASP A 291 10.20 -16.63 -15.93
C ASP A 291 11.12 -17.23 -14.85
N LEU A 292 11.12 -16.66 -13.63
CA LEU A 292 11.79 -17.21 -12.44
C LEU A 292 10.88 -18.19 -11.69
N ASN A 293 11.45 -19.32 -11.31
CA ASN A 293 10.77 -20.36 -10.54
C ASN A 293 11.21 -20.32 -9.06
N MET A 294 10.54 -21.09 -8.19
CA MET A 294 10.84 -21.11 -6.74
C MET A 294 12.33 -21.39 -6.42
N GLU A 295 13.04 -22.19 -7.22
CA GLU A 295 14.48 -22.44 -7.01
C GLU A 295 15.32 -21.18 -7.26
N ASP A 296 14.92 -20.34 -8.21
CA ASP A 296 15.60 -19.06 -8.49
C ASP A 296 15.44 -18.09 -7.31
N TYR A 297 14.23 -17.99 -6.72
CA TYR A 297 14.00 -17.20 -5.51
C TYR A 297 14.78 -17.74 -4.29
N GLN A 298 14.88 -19.07 -4.15
CA GLN A 298 15.73 -19.68 -3.12
C GLN A 298 17.19 -19.32 -3.32
N ARG A 299 17.65 -19.29 -4.57
CA ARG A 299 19.02 -18.91 -4.92
C ARG A 299 19.29 -17.44 -4.59
N ILE A 300 18.42 -16.51 -4.99
CA ILE A 300 18.53 -15.08 -4.66
C ILE A 300 18.58 -14.87 -3.15
N TYR A 301 17.63 -15.46 -2.41
CA TYR A 301 17.59 -15.38 -0.95
C TYR A 301 18.88 -15.88 -0.29
N THR A 302 19.41 -17.00 -0.80
CA THR A 302 20.67 -17.57 -0.31
C THR A 302 21.87 -16.69 -0.67
N GLU A 303 21.90 -16.09 -1.86
CA GLU A 303 22.96 -15.15 -2.28
C GLU A 303 23.00 -13.91 -1.38
N TYR A 304 21.84 -13.35 -1.00
CA TYR A 304 21.74 -12.24 -0.06
C TYR A 304 22.41 -12.55 1.30
N TYR A 305 21.97 -13.61 1.97
CA TYR A 305 22.48 -13.97 3.31
C TYR A 305 23.91 -14.52 3.30
N ASN A 306 24.42 -14.95 2.14
CA ASN A 306 25.85 -15.25 1.99
C ASN A 306 26.71 -13.97 1.96
N LEU A 307 26.17 -12.87 1.40
CA LEU A 307 26.85 -11.57 1.33
C LEU A 307 26.69 -10.78 2.63
N TYR A 308 25.53 -10.88 3.26
CA TYR A 308 25.15 -10.21 4.50
C TYR A 308 24.69 -11.25 5.54
N PRO A 309 25.63 -12.02 6.13
CA PRO A 309 25.28 -13.02 7.14
C PRO A 309 24.60 -12.34 8.32
N MET A 310 23.42 -12.84 8.69
CA MET A 310 22.71 -12.43 9.90
C MET A 310 23.65 -12.54 11.10
N GLU A 311 23.82 -11.46 11.87
CA GLU A 311 24.51 -11.58 13.15
C GLU A 311 23.72 -12.56 14.02
N GLU A 312 24.35 -13.68 14.39
CA GLU A 312 23.78 -14.60 15.37
C GLU A 312 23.58 -13.83 16.68
N HIS A 313 22.34 -13.41 16.97
CA HIS A 313 21.98 -13.09 18.34
C HIS A 313 22.18 -14.37 19.16
N GLU A 314 23.25 -14.39 19.96
CA GLU A 314 23.59 -15.46 20.91
C GLU A 314 22.46 -15.66 21.93
N ASP A 315 21.44 -16.40 21.54
CA ASP A 315 20.50 -17.05 22.45
C ASP A 315 20.76 -18.55 22.41
N GLU A 316 21.82 -19.00 23.09
CA GLU A 316 21.85 -20.36 23.67
C GLU A 316 23.01 -20.56 24.67
N LYS A 317 22.68 -20.61 25.97
CA LYS A 317 22.88 -21.79 26.83
C LYS A 317 22.46 -21.54 28.28
N ILE A 318 21.16 -21.71 28.53
CA ILE A 318 20.72 -22.42 29.73
C ILE A 318 20.48 -23.85 29.28
N LEU A 319 21.41 -24.76 29.60
CA LEU A 319 21.20 -26.18 29.93
C LEU A 319 22.56 -26.92 29.92
N SER A 320 23.29 -26.82 31.03
CA SER A 320 23.93 -27.96 31.72
C SER A 320 24.39 -27.53 33.12
#